data_AF-A0A3M1XQ12-F1
#
_entry.id   AF-A0A3M1XQ12-F1
#
_cell.length_a   1.000
_cell.length_b   1.000
_cell.length_c   1.000
_cell.angle_alpha   90.00
_cell.angle_beta   90.00
_cell.angle_gamma   90.00
#
_symmetry.space_group_name_H-M   'P 1'
#
loop_
_entity.id
_entity.type
_entity.pdbx_description
1 polymer ?
#
loop_
_entity_poly.entity_id
_entity_poly.type
_entity_poly.pdbx_seq_one_letter_code
_entity_poly.pdbx_strand_id
1 'polypeptide(L)' 'MKNIVLVGFMGTGKSAVGRRLAEKLGMEFVELDAEVEAKEGISIKEIFERYGE' A
#
# COMPACT_ATOMS: atom_id res chain seq x y z
N MET A 1 17.43 6.93 -5.54
CA MET A 1 16.36 7.68 -4.84
C MET A 1 15.97 6.92 -3.59
N LYS A 2 15.46 7.59 -2.55
CA LYS A 2 15.02 6.94 -1.29
C LYS A 2 13.50 7.00 -1.19
N ASN A 3 12.87 5.88 -0.84
CA ASN A 3 11.44 5.79 -0.61
C ASN A 3 11.10 6.16 0.83
N ILE A 4 9.88 6.67 1.05
CA ILE A 4 9.27 6.81 2.38
C ILE A 4 8.23 5.71 2.52
N VAL A 5 8.35 4.88 3.55
CA VAL A 5 7.43 3.76 3.81
C VAL A 5 6.67 4.04 5.10
N LEU A 6 5.34 4.05 5.02
CA LEU A 6 4.46 4.23 6.17
C LEU A 6 4.02 2.87 6.70
N VAL A 7 4.44 2.53 7.93
CA VAL A 7 4.10 1.26 8.60
C VAL A 7 3.12 1.47 9.75
N GLY A 8 2.35 0.43 10.07
CA GLY A 8 1.39 0.43 11.17
C GLY A 8 0.12 -0.38 10.84
N PHE A 9 -0.74 -0.58 11.84
CA PHE A 9 -1.96 -1.40 11.71
C PHE A 9 -2.96 -0.86 10.67
N MET A 10 -3.86 -1.73 10.19
CA MET A 10 -4.98 -1.34 9.33
C MET A 10 -5.85 -0.28 10.04
N GLY A 11 -6.37 0.70 9.28
CA GLY A 11 -7.26 1.74 9.82
C GLY A 11 -6.58 2.89 10.56
N THR A 12 -5.25 2.87 10.76
CA THR A 12 -4.51 3.96 11.44
C THR A 12 -4.30 5.23 10.58
N GLY A 13 -4.85 5.27 9.36
CA GLY A 13 -4.79 6.44 8.49
C GLY A 13 -3.56 6.56 7.60
N LYS A 14 -2.74 5.50 7.48
CA LYS A 14 -1.50 5.50 6.67
C LYS A 14 -1.71 5.99 5.24
N SER A 15 -2.71 5.49 4.51
CA SER A 15 -3.01 5.90 3.13
C SER A 15 -3.44 7.37 3.05
N ALA A 16 -4.19 7.86 4.06
CA ALA A 16 -4.63 9.26 4.10
C ALA A 16 -3.45 10.21 4.33
N VAL A 17 -2.54 9.86 5.24
CA VAL A 17 -1.31 10.62 5.51
C VAL A 17 -0.35 10.53 4.31
N GLY A 18 -0.18 9.33 3.74
CA GLY A 18 0.72 9.06 2.63
C GLY A 18 0.37 9.88 1.38
N ARG A 19 -0.91 9.94 1.00
CA ARG A 19 -1.37 10.79 -0.12
C ARG A 19 -0.99 12.26 0.08
N ARG A 20 -1.31 12.81 1.26
CA ARG A 20 -0.99 14.22 1.59
C ARG A 20 0.52 14.47 1.67
N LEU A 21 1.29 13.49 2.13
CA LEU A 21 2.74 13.58 2.21
C LEU A 21 3.37 13.58 0.81
N ALA A 22 2.91 12.68 -0.06
CA ALA A 22 3.35 12.58 -1.44
C ALA A 22 3.08 13.89 -2.20
N GLU A 23 1.87 14.44 -2.09
CA GLU A 23 1.51 15.75 -2.66
C GLU A 23 2.45 16.87 -2.17
N LYS A 24 2.71 16.93 -0.85
CA LYS A 24 3.59 17.96 -0.26
C LYS A 24 5.04 17.84 -0.70
N LEU A 25 5.51 16.64 -0.99
CA LEU A 25 6.90 16.37 -1.37
C LEU A 25 7.10 16.25 -2.89
N GLY A 26 6.05 16.37 -3.69
CA GLY A 26 6.12 16.13 -5.13
C GLY A 26 6.52 14.69 -5.48
N MET A 27 6.11 13.74 -4.64
CA MET A 27 6.40 12.31 -4.82
C MET A 27 5.16 11.58 -5.35
N GLU A 28 5.38 10.43 -5.95
CA GLU A 28 4.32 9.49 -6.27
C GLU A 28 3.83 8.80 -4.98
N PHE A 29 2.51 8.68 -4.85
CA PHE A 29 1.90 7.86 -3.81
C PHE A 29 1.63 6.46 -4.37
N VAL A 30 2.14 5.43 -3.68
CA VAL A 30 1.93 4.03 -4.02
C VAL A 30 1.17 3.36 -2.89
N GLU A 31 0.06 2.68 -3.21
CA GLU A 31 -0.68 1.83 -2.28
C GLU A 31 -0.23 0.38 -2.47
N LEU A 32 0.51 -0.16 -1.50
CA LEU A 32 1.20 -1.44 -1.66
C LEU A 32 0.24 -2.61 -1.91
N ASP A 33 -0.88 -2.65 -1.18
CA ASP A 33 -1.86 -3.73 -1.34
C ASP A 33 -2.43 -3.73 -2.77
N ALA A 34 -2.72 -2.54 -3.33
CA ALA A 34 -3.22 -2.42 -4.70
C ALA A 34 -2.19 -2.86 -5.75
N GLU A 35 -0.90 -2.57 -5.54
CA GLU A 35 0.19 -3.03 -6.42
C GLU A 35 0.34 -4.55 -6.39
N VAL A 36 0.20 -5.16 -5.21
CA VAL A 36 0.22 -6.62 -5.08
C VAL A 36 -0.97 -7.24 -5.80
N GLU A 37 -2.18 -6.71 -5.61
CA GLU A 37 -3.38 -7.22 -6.30
C GLU A 37 -3.28 -7.07 -7.83
N ALA A 38 -2.77 -5.94 -8.32
CA ALA A 38 -2.57 -5.71 -9.74
C ALA A 38 -1.56 -6.68 -10.35
N LYS A 39 -0.51 -7.03 -9.59
CA LYS A 39 0.53 -7.96 -10.04
C LYS A 39 0.07 -9.41 -10.03
N GLU A 40 -0.67 -9.82 -9.01
CA GLU A 40 -1.14 -11.21 -8.84
C GLU A 40 -2.46 -11.48 -9.58
N GLY A 41 -3.22 -10.43 -9.94
CA GLY A 41 -4.50 -10.54 -10.64
C GLY A 41 -5.64 -11.08 -9.77
N ILE A 42 -5.44 -11.15 -8.45
CA ILE A 42 -6.40 -11.59 -7.44
C ILE A 42 -6.30 -10.67 -6.21
N SER A 43 -7.36 -10.62 -5.40
CA SER A 43 -7.39 -9.79 -4.19
C SER A 43 -6.41 -10.27 -3.12
N ILE A 44 -5.96 -9.38 -2.22
CA ILE A 44 -5.13 -9.75 -1.05
C ILE A 44 -5.80 -10.87 -0.24
N LYS A 45 -7.11 -10.81 -0.11
CA LYS A 45 -7.89 -11.84 0.57
C LYS A 45 -7.74 -13.20 -0.11
N GLU A 46 -7.87 -13.27 -1.43
CA GLU A 46 -7.69 -14.52 -2.19
C GLU A 46 -6.25 -15.04 -2.13
N ILE A 47 -5.26 -14.15 -2.06
CA ILE A 47 -3.85 -14.53 -1.86
C ILE A 47 -3.70 -15.27 -0.54
N PHE A 48 -4.20 -14.70 0.56
CA PHE A 48 -4.15 -15.37 1.87
C PHE A 48 -4.92 -16.70 1.89
N GLU A 49 -6.09 -16.76 1.23
CA GLU A 49 -6.87 -18.00 1.15
C GLU A 49 -6.15 -19.12 0.39
N ARG A 50 -5.36 -18.78 -0.65
CA ARG A 50 -4.66 -19.77 -1.49
C ARG A 50 -3.29 -20.16 -0.96
N TYR A 51 -2.56 -19.22 -0.40
CA TYR A 51 -1.14 -19.38 -0.06
C TYR A 51 -0.87 -19.42 1.45
N GLY A 52 -1.90 -19.19 2.28
CA GLY A 52 -1.76 -19.00 3.72
C GLY A 52 -1.29 -17.60 4.07
N GLU A 53 -1.14 -17.36 5.37
CA GLU A 53 -0.48 -16.17 5.95
C GLU A 53 0.98 -16.47 6.27
#